data_AF-A0AB37MZQ8-F1
#
_entry.id   AF-A0AB37MZQ8-F1
#
_cell.length_a   1.000
_cell.length_b   1.000
_cell.length_c   1.000
_cell.angle_alpha   90.00
_cell.angle_beta   90.00
_cell.angle_gamma   90.00
#
_symmetry.space_group_name_H-M   'P 1'
#
loop_
_entity.id
_entity.type
_entity.pdbx_description
1 polymer ?
#
loop_
_entity_poly.entity_id
_entity_poly.type
_entity_poly.pdbx_seq_one_letter_code
_entity_poly.pdbx_strand_id
1 'polypeptide(L)'
;MDEQIFLDFKLNFNLCSSKLDRPTLVYAVVYFRGKQYKISTGVKVYPNQWNKRKQIAMVSTGFTKLDNRNNSIVNSKLQEILYRFEQSKLYLCDNVEQIGCLYYILKRYINPNMKDRSVKMKIEEVGTVILSRYAEKKGRGYDGAVSNLKKYLKEKERSDTLENINKKLLEDYQEYLCSTPTKGNVVRTYNTIKDTLMKLRTLLKMAHEDTNITFDYYKNEIDKFKIIQSELSRKEKKSKQVPLTEEQVEILYKLKLSGIEEEVRDVFVCQCLLGQRIGDMPRLFRGDYTIIDNNTVTIPVQKTNEDATIYLFPIAKELLSKYRERGFRHLQIPATEEECKKSRMVDVLNSIIKKICKDAGFDSGVTYKEQRGTEKLTLTKKLYELIHTHIARHTFITIMCNMGIPKETVIIATAHEDTKMIDEVYLHQSAQDNAMKLAAAIEEKARGSIFNTGETFPINKVEHTMNVPIGITFETLLDTQFFASSINKAVELQSQVGHLKDGKLCSYDNEIASLISEIEKFSQSSTSDSDVAKQYVKQLSVGKLSDLHECFREMIIKCIKIGISKDAIMQFINKALEIGLLDNERFINIKEITTALLDKRNQD
;
A
#
# COMPACT_ATOMS: atom_id res chain seq x y z
N MET A 1 -39.28 -24.89 5.79
CA MET A 1 -40.62 -25.00 5.20
C MET A 1 -40.90 -23.64 4.62
N ASP A 2 -40.77 -23.51 3.30
CA ASP A 2 -41.05 -22.25 2.61
C ASP A 2 -42.57 -22.04 2.63
N GLU A 3 -43.02 -20.98 3.31
CA GLU A 3 -44.44 -20.58 3.32
C GLU A 3 -44.89 -20.32 1.87
N GLN A 4 -45.90 -21.06 1.41
CA GLN A 4 -46.54 -20.79 0.13
C GLN A 4 -47.21 -19.41 0.18
N ILE A 5 -46.66 -18.43 -0.54
CA ILE A 5 -47.25 -17.10 -0.61
C ILE A 5 -48.43 -17.09 -1.58
N PHE A 6 -49.62 -16.86 -1.04
CA PHE A 6 -50.83 -16.72 -1.83
C PHE A 6 -50.94 -15.32 -2.44
N LEU A 7 -50.75 -15.21 -3.75
CA LEU A 7 -50.84 -13.96 -4.50
C LEU A 7 -52.30 -13.65 -4.89
N ASP A 8 -53.01 -12.97 -3.98
CA ASP A 8 -54.42 -12.56 -4.19
C ASP A 8 -54.54 -11.31 -5.07
N PHE A 9 -54.20 -11.45 -6.34
CA PHE A 9 -54.50 -10.45 -7.36
C PHE A 9 -54.87 -11.08 -8.70
N LYS A 10 -55.75 -10.41 -9.45
CA LYS A 10 -56.25 -10.84 -10.76
C LYS A 10 -56.06 -9.76 -11.82
N LEU A 11 -55.90 -10.18 -13.06
CA LEU A 11 -55.82 -9.30 -14.22
C LEU A 11 -57.22 -9.05 -14.80
N ASN A 12 -57.53 -7.79 -15.08
CA ASN A 12 -58.74 -7.37 -15.78
C ASN A 12 -58.38 -6.56 -17.03
N PHE A 13 -59.14 -6.71 -18.11
CA PHE A 13 -58.99 -5.85 -19.28
C PHE A 13 -60.03 -4.72 -19.30
N ASN A 14 -59.54 -3.48 -19.38
CA ASN A 14 -60.36 -2.27 -19.39
C ASN A 14 -60.02 -1.38 -20.58
N LEU A 15 -61.02 -0.74 -21.19
CA LEU A 15 -60.79 0.26 -22.23
C LEU A 15 -60.13 1.52 -21.66
N CYS A 16 -59.24 2.14 -22.45
CA CYS A 16 -58.68 3.45 -22.16
C CYS A 16 -59.74 4.54 -22.14
N SER A 17 -60.69 4.49 -23.08
CA SER A 17 -61.83 5.40 -23.14
C SER A 17 -63.02 4.68 -23.75
N SER A 18 -64.17 4.71 -23.07
CA SER A 18 -65.39 4.03 -23.51
C SER A 18 -66.30 4.88 -24.40
N LYS A 19 -65.91 6.12 -24.71
CA LYS A 19 -66.76 7.11 -25.40
C LYS A 19 -66.26 7.52 -26.79
N LEU A 20 -65.26 6.83 -27.33
CA LEU A 20 -64.67 7.17 -28.62
C LEU A 20 -65.37 6.42 -29.76
N ASP A 21 -65.52 7.08 -30.90
CA ASP A 21 -65.96 6.45 -32.16
C ASP A 21 -64.79 5.90 -32.99
N ARG A 22 -63.66 5.63 -32.32
CA ARG A 22 -62.43 5.10 -32.93
C ARG A 22 -61.80 4.05 -32.02
N PRO A 23 -60.94 3.15 -32.55
CA PRO A 23 -60.29 2.13 -31.74
C PRO A 23 -59.50 2.73 -30.58
N THR A 24 -59.81 2.26 -29.37
CA THR A 24 -59.19 2.70 -28.13
C THR A 24 -58.30 1.60 -27.57
N LEU A 25 -57.25 1.98 -26.85
CA LEU A 25 -56.32 1.03 -26.23
C LEU A 25 -57.02 0.19 -25.15
N VAL A 26 -56.73 -1.11 -25.11
CA VAL A 26 -57.10 -1.98 -23.99
C VAL A 26 -55.95 -1.98 -22.97
N TYR A 27 -56.27 -1.81 -21.69
CA TYR A 27 -55.32 -1.90 -20.58
C TYR A 27 -55.51 -3.20 -19.82
N ALA A 28 -54.41 -3.84 -19.45
CA ALA A 28 -54.37 -4.82 -18.39
C ALA A 28 -54.30 -4.08 -17.05
N VAL A 29 -55.20 -4.42 -16.13
CA VAL A 29 -55.37 -3.77 -14.84
C VAL A 29 -55.30 -4.83 -13.75
N VAL A 30 -54.31 -4.67 -12.87
CA VAL A 30 -54.09 -5.55 -11.72
C VAL A 30 -54.24 -4.72 -10.45
N TYR A 31 -54.97 -5.24 -9.47
CA TYR A 31 -55.10 -4.61 -8.15
C TYR A 31 -54.37 -5.48 -7.13
N PHE A 32 -53.45 -4.88 -6.38
CA PHE A 32 -52.70 -5.57 -5.34
C PHE A 32 -52.39 -4.62 -4.18
N ARG A 33 -52.66 -5.04 -2.94
CA ARG A 33 -52.44 -4.26 -1.70
C ARG A 33 -52.97 -2.82 -1.78
N GLY A 34 -54.20 -2.65 -2.27
CA GLY A 34 -54.83 -1.33 -2.41
C GLY A 34 -54.28 -0.46 -3.55
N LYS A 35 -53.28 -0.92 -4.30
CA LYS A 35 -52.68 -0.20 -5.44
C LYS A 35 -53.13 -0.79 -6.77
N GLN A 36 -53.43 0.09 -7.72
CA GLN A 36 -53.79 -0.27 -9.09
C GLN A 36 -52.57 -0.16 -10.02
N TYR A 37 -52.28 -1.23 -10.74
CA TYR A 37 -51.24 -1.32 -11.77
C TYR A 37 -51.90 -1.39 -13.14
N LYS A 38 -51.60 -0.42 -14.01
CA LYS A 38 -52.23 -0.28 -15.33
C LYS A 38 -51.17 -0.35 -16.43
N ILE A 39 -51.27 -1.36 -17.29
CA ILE A 39 -50.26 -1.67 -18.32
C ILE A 39 -50.93 -1.74 -19.68
N SER A 40 -50.34 -1.03 -20.66
CA SER A 40 -50.84 -1.05 -22.04
C SER A 40 -50.69 -2.46 -22.60
N THR A 41 -51.75 -3.04 -23.14
CA THR A 41 -51.67 -4.33 -23.84
C THR A 41 -51.09 -4.21 -25.25
N GLY A 42 -51.02 -2.98 -25.79
CA GLY A 42 -50.66 -2.71 -27.19
C GLY A 42 -51.77 -2.98 -28.20
N VAL A 43 -52.92 -3.56 -27.79
CA VAL A 43 -54.07 -3.81 -28.68
C VAL A 43 -55.16 -2.76 -28.53
N LYS A 44 -55.91 -2.51 -29.60
CA LYS A 44 -57.00 -1.54 -29.65
C LYS A 44 -58.28 -2.19 -30.15
N VAL A 45 -59.42 -1.69 -29.68
CA VAL A 45 -60.76 -2.16 -30.06
C VAL A 45 -61.73 -0.96 -30.10
N TYR A 46 -62.75 -1.01 -30.95
CA TYR A 46 -63.81 -0.02 -30.91
C TYR A 46 -64.62 -0.16 -29.60
N PRO A 47 -64.94 0.93 -28.89
CA PRO A 47 -65.70 0.85 -27.65
C PRO A 47 -67.06 0.16 -27.77
N ASN A 48 -67.79 0.37 -28.86
CA ASN A 48 -69.08 -0.30 -29.14
C ASN A 48 -68.92 -1.80 -29.48
N GLN A 49 -67.71 -2.26 -29.81
CA GLN A 49 -67.39 -3.66 -30.08
C GLN A 49 -66.76 -4.37 -28.87
N TRP A 50 -66.63 -3.71 -27.71
CA TRP A 50 -66.07 -4.31 -26.51
C TRP A 50 -67.14 -4.87 -25.57
N ASN A 51 -67.06 -6.15 -25.23
CA ASN A 51 -67.90 -6.74 -24.20
C ASN A 51 -67.29 -6.50 -22.83
N LYS A 52 -67.78 -5.51 -22.08
CA LYS A 52 -67.26 -5.14 -20.76
C LYS A 52 -67.33 -6.29 -19.73
N ARG A 53 -68.37 -7.12 -19.78
CA ARG A 53 -68.57 -8.23 -18.83
C ARG A 53 -67.62 -9.40 -19.11
N LYS A 54 -67.46 -9.75 -20.38
CA LYS A 54 -66.57 -10.84 -20.81
C LYS A 54 -65.12 -10.41 -21.00
N GLN A 55 -64.84 -9.11 -21.05
CA GLN A 55 -63.53 -8.52 -21.29
C GLN A 55 -62.89 -9.00 -22.62
N ILE A 56 -63.70 -9.07 -23.67
CA ILE A 56 -63.30 -9.49 -25.03
C ILE A 56 -63.86 -8.55 -26.10
N ALA A 57 -63.21 -8.51 -27.25
CA ALA A 57 -63.74 -7.90 -28.47
C ALA A 57 -64.83 -8.80 -29.09
N MET A 58 -65.98 -8.22 -29.41
CA MET A 58 -67.14 -8.95 -29.91
C MET A 58 -66.93 -9.36 -31.37
N VAL A 59 -67.20 -10.63 -31.68
CA VAL A 59 -67.27 -11.14 -33.05
C VAL A 59 -68.73 -11.49 -33.33
N SER A 60 -69.32 -10.88 -34.35
CA SER A 60 -70.76 -10.96 -34.65
C SER A 60 -71.01 -10.84 -36.14
N THR A 61 -72.08 -11.48 -36.62
CA THR A 61 -72.53 -11.37 -38.02
C THR A 61 -72.91 -9.94 -38.41
N GLY A 62 -73.22 -9.06 -37.44
CA GLY A 62 -73.53 -7.65 -37.66
C GLY A 62 -72.32 -6.72 -37.85
N PHE A 63 -71.08 -7.23 -37.75
CA PHE A 63 -69.87 -6.44 -38.01
C PHE A 63 -69.24 -6.79 -39.36
N THR A 64 -68.40 -5.90 -39.88
CA THR A 64 -67.69 -6.16 -41.14
C THR A 64 -66.75 -7.37 -41.00
N LYS A 65 -66.42 -8.04 -42.11
CA LYS A 65 -65.44 -9.13 -42.11
C LYS A 65 -64.08 -8.68 -41.55
N LEU A 66 -63.69 -7.43 -41.82
CA LEU A 66 -62.45 -6.85 -41.33
C LEU A 66 -62.50 -6.62 -39.81
N ASP A 67 -63.59 -6.07 -39.29
CA ASP A 67 -63.77 -5.87 -37.84
C ASP A 67 -63.77 -7.18 -37.07
N ASN A 68 -64.47 -8.20 -37.57
CA ASN A 68 -64.46 -9.53 -36.95
C ASN A 68 -63.06 -10.16 -36.95
N ARG A 69 -62.28 -9.98 -38.02
CA ARG A 69 -60.88 -10.44 -38.09
C ARG A 69 -60.01 -9.68 -37.08
N ASN A 70 -60.15 -8.36 -37.00
CA ASN A 70 -59.41 -7.53 -36.05
C ASN A 70 -59.76 -7.88 -34.60
N ASN A 71 -61.04 -8.06 -34.28
CA ASN A 71 -61.52 -8.44 -32.95
C ASN A 71 -61.01 -9.84 -32.55
N SER A 72 -60.94 -10.77 -33.51
CA SER A 72 -60.33 -12.08 -33.28
C SER A 72 -58.84 -11.97 -32.93
N ILE A 73 -58.08 -11.13 -33.65
CA ILE A 73 -56.66 -10.87 -33.34
C ILE A 73 -56.48 -10.26 -31.95
N VAL A 74 -57.34 -9.30 -31.59
CA VAL A 74 -57.35 -8.70 -30.24
C VAL A 74 -57.57 -9.79 -29.19
N ASN A 75 -58.58 -10.63 -29.35
CA ASN A 75 -58.89 -11.71 -28.40
C ASN A 75 -57.75 -12.70 -28.24
N SER A 76 -57.11 -13.14 -29.34
CA SER A 76 -55.96 -14.04 -29.27
C SER A 76 -54.79 -13.42 -28.47
N LYS A 77 -54.51 -12.14 -28.68
CA LYS A 77 -53.46 -11.41 -27.92
C LYS A 77 -53.81 -11.24 -26.45
N LEU A 78 -55.08 -11.00 -26.11
CA LEU A 78 -55.51 -10.91 -24.71
C LEU A 78 -55.38 -12.25 -23.99
N GLN A 79 -55.65 -13.37 -24.66
CA GLN A 79 -55.44 -14.71 -24.11
C GLN A 79 -53.96 -15.01 -23.86
N GLU A 80 -53.08 -14.63 -24.78
CA GLU A 80 -51.62 -14.74 -24.60
C GLU A 80 -51.14 -13.92 -23.39
N ILE A 81 -51.68 -12.71 -23.20
CA ILE A 81 -51.37 -11.86 -22.05
C ILE A 81 -51.83 -12.53 -20.74
N LEU A 82 -53.02 -13.14 -20.71
CA LEU A 82 -53.50 -13.87 -19.53
C LEU A 82 -52.55 -15.02 -19.17
N TYR A 83 -52.14 -15.82 -20.15
CA TYR A 83 -51.18 -16.91 -19.94
C TYR A 83 -49.86 -16.39 -19.35
N ARG A 84 -49.29 -15.33 -19.93
CA ARG A 84 -48.03 -14.73 -19.43
C ARG A 84 -48.20 -14.10 -18.04
N PHE A 85 -49.36 -13.55 -17.74
CA PHE A 85 -49.66 -13.04 -16.41
C PHE A 85 -49.66 -14.16 -15.36
N GLU A 86 -50.22 -15.34 -15.66
CA GLU A 86 -50.13 -16.49 -14.74
C GLU A 86 -48.68 -16.95 -14.55
N GLN A 87 -47.84 -16.92 -15.59
CA GLN A 87 -46.40 -17.17 -15.45
C GLN A 87 -45.71 -16.14 -14.54
N SER A 88 -46.15 -14.88 -14.57
CA SER A 88 -45.63 -13.86 -13.65
C SER A 88 -45.98 -14.14 -12.19
N LYS A 89 -47.11 -14.81 -11.91
CA LYS A 89 -47.47 -15.23 -10.56
C LYS A 89 -46.59 -16.36 -10.08
N LEU A 90 -46.36 -17.38 -10.90
CA LEU A 90 -45.42 -18.47 -10.59
C LEU A 90 -44.04 -17.93 -10.27
N TYR A 91 -43.53 -17.03 -11.12
CA TYR A 91 -42.25 -16.36 -10.89
C TYR A 91 -42.18 -15.63 -9.54
N LEU A 92 -43.25 -14.92 -9.16
CA LEU A 92 -43.32 -14.20 -7.89
C LEU A 92 -43.44 -15.11 -6.68
N CYS A 93 -44.00 -16.31 -6.83
CA CYS A 93 -44.01 -17.32 -5.77
C CYS A 93 -42.59 -17.83 -5.49
N ASP A 94 -41.74 -17.96 -6.52
CA ASP A 94 -40.35 -18.38 -6.37
C ASP A 94 -39.40 -17.23 -5.98
N ASN A 95 -39.82 -15.96 -6.14
CA ASN A 95 -38.99 -14.75 -5.97
C ASN A 95 -39.74 -13.66 -5.18
N VAL A 96 -40.12 -13.99 -3.94
CA VAL A 96 -40.97 -13.18 -3.06
C VAL A 96 -40.42 -11.77 -2.81
N GLU A 97 -39.10 -11.65 -2.67
CA GLU A 97 -38.40 -10.39 -2.46
C GLU A 97 -38.63 -9.38 -3.59
N GLN A 98 -38.98 -9.85 -4.79
CA GLN A 98 -39.23 -9.00 -5.94
C GLN A 98 -40.66 -8.44 -6.02
N ILE A 99 -41.54 -8.77 -5.07
CA ILE A 99 -42.86 -8.14 -4.94
C ILE A 99 -42.75 -6.60 -4.85
N GLY A 100 -41.66 -6.08 -4.29
CA GLY A 100 -41.36 -4.64 -4.29
C GLY A 100 -41.27 -4.01 -5.70
N CYS A 101 -40.93 -4.81 -6.71
CA CYS A 101 -40.79 -4.42 -8.12
C CYS A 101 -41.97 -4.87 -9.00
N LEU A 102 -43.14 -5.17 -8.41
CA LEU A 102 -44.29 -5.79 -9.09
C LEU A 102 -44.67 -5.15 -10.44
N TYR A 103 -44.59 -3.82 -10.56
CA TYR A 103 -44.90 -3.13 -11.83
C TYR A 103 -44.01 -3.58 -13.00
N TYR A 104 -42.70 -3.73 -12.78
CA TYR A 104 -41.74 -4.10 -13.84
C TYR A 104 -41.91 -5.56 -14.25
N ILE A 105 -42.17 -6.42 -13.26
CA ILE A 105 -42.46 -7.83 -13.48
C ILE A 105 -43.72 -7.94 -14.33
N LEU A 106 -44.83 -7.33 -13.88
CA LEU A 106 -46.07 -7.32 -14.65
C LEU A 106 -45.88 -6.72 -16.06
N LYS A 107 -45.10 -5.64 -16.21
CA LYS A 107 -44.78 -5.04 -17.51
C LYS A 107 -44.06 -6.02 -18.42
N ARG A 108 -43.02 -6.70 -17.92
CA ARG A 108 -42.21 -7.66 -18.68
C ARG A 108 -43.06 -8.81 -19.23
N TYR A 109 -44.01 -9.30 -18.45
CA TYR A 109 -44.89 -10.41 -18.86
C TYR A 109 -46.09 -9.94 -19.72
N ILE A 110 -46.68 -8.79 -19.41
CA ILE A 110 -47.89 -8.30 -20.11
C ILE A 110 -47.56 -7.59 -21.42
N ASN A 111 -46.53 -6.75 -21.45
CA ASN A 111 -46.12 -6.04 -22.66
C ASN A 111 -44.63 -5.67 -22.63
N PRO A 112 -43.73 -6.60 -23.01
CA PRO A 112 -42.29 -6.38 -22.99
C PRO A 112 -41.84 -5.26 -23.94
N ASN A 113 -42.61 -5.00 -25.00
CA ASN A 113 -42.30 -3.98 -26.00
C ASN A 113 -42.78 -2.57 -25.61
N MET A 114 -43.41 -2.42 -24.44
CA MET A 114 -43.83 -1.12 -23.94
C MET A 114 -42.58 -0.28 -23.60
N LYS A 115 -42.36 0.81 -24.36
CA LYS A 115 -41.32 1.80 -24.03
C LYS A 115 -41.51 2.25 -22.59
N ASP A 116 -40.42 2.25 -21.81
CA ASP A 116 -40.45 2.83 -20.47
C ASP A 116 -40.92 4.28 -20.59
N ARG A 117 -42.10 4.55 -20.04
CA ARG A 117 -42.38 5.92 -19.64
C ARG A 117 -41.35 6.21 -18.56
N SER A 118 -40.63 7.32 -18.70
CA SER A 118 -39.82 7.94 -17.65
C SER A 118 -40.71 8.34 -16.47
N VAL A 119 -41.29 7.35 -15.81
CA VAL A 119 -41.87 7.50 -14.49
C VAL A 119 -40.64 7.62 -13.61
N LYS A 120 -40.35 8.85 -13.17
CA LYS A 120 -39.50 9.07 -12.01
C LYS A 120 -40.07 8.18 -10.90
N MET A 121 -39.44 7.04 -10.69
CA MET A 121 -39.76 6.20 -9.57
C MET A 121 -39.39 7.01 -8.33
N LYS A 122 -40.39 7.46 -7.57
CA LYS A 122 -40.22 7.50 -6.12
C LYS A 122 -40.35 6.06 -5.62
N ILE A 123 -39.38 5.20 -5.93
CA ILE A 123 -38.91 4.34 -4.85
C ILE A 123 -38.07 5.30 -4.03
N GLU A 124 -38.27 5.35 -2.72
CA GLU A 124 -37.18 5.76 -1.84
C GLU A 124 -36.07 4.74 -2.03
N GLU A 125 -35.34 4.84 -3.15
CA GLU A 125 -34.30 3.90 -3.48
C GLU A 125 -33.22 4.11 -2.43
N VAL A 126 -32.99 3.06 -1.65
CA VAL A 126 -31.96 3.02 -0.62
C VAL A 126 -30.66 3.54 -1.22
N GLY A 127 -30.13 4.63 -0.69
CA GLY A 127 -29.02 5.37 -1.31
C GLY A 127 -27.81 4.47 -1.54
N THR A 128 -27.49 3.63 -0.57
CA THR A 128 -26.40 2.65 -0.68
C THR A 128 -26.65 1.57 -1.73
N VAL A 129 -27.90 1.19 -2.03
CA VAL A 129 -28.20 0.24 -3.12
C VAL A 129 -27.90 0.86 -4.46
N ILE A 130 -28.26 2.13 -4.67
CA ILE A 130 -27.89 2.85 -5.89
C ILE A 130 -26.37 2.92 -6.03
N LEU A 131 -25.67 3.36 -4.97
CA LEU A 131 -24.21 3.46 -5.00
C LEU A 131 -23.54 2.10 -5.25
N SER A 132 -24.13 1.00 -4.77
CA SER A 132 -23.63 -0.37 -5.02
C SER A 132 -23.67 -0.73 -6.50
N ARG A 133 -24.73 -0.36 -7.24
CA ARG A 133 -24.81 -0.58 -8.70
C ARG A 133 -23.67 0.12 -9.46
N TYR A 134 -23.29 1.33 -9.02
CA TYR A 134 -22.15 2.05 -9.61
C TYR A 134 -20.80 1.47 -9.15
N ALA A 135 -20.72 1.01 -7.91
CA ALA A 135 -19.53 0.37 -7.37
C ALA A 135 -19.19 -0.91 -8.15
N GLU A 136 -20.19 -1.74 -8.48
CA GLU A 136 -20.02 -2.92 -9.33
C GLU A 136 -19.45 -2.56 -10.70
N LYS A 137 -19.93 -1.49 -11.33
CA LYS A 137 -19.41 -1.00 -12.62
C LYS A 137 -17.97 -0.49 -12.52
N LYS A 138 -17.58 0.14 -11.41
CA LYS A 138 -16.23 0.68 -11.21
C LYS A 138 -15.21 -0.39 -10.80
N GLY A 139 -15.62 -1.42 -10.08
CA GLY A 139 -14.77 -2.52 -9.65
C GLY A 139 -14.12 -2.33 -8.27
N ARG A 140 -12.89 -2.83 -8.12
CA ARG A 140 -12.29 -3.21 -6.82
C ARG A 140 -12.36 -2.11 -5.75
N GLY A 141 -12.94 -2.44 -4.60
CA GLY A 141 -12.85 -1.66 -3.37
C GLY A 141 -13.84 -0.50 -3.27
N TYR A 142 -14.68 -0.27 -4.29
CA TYR A 142 -15.82 0.65 -4.22
C TYR A 142 -16.99 0.04 -3.42
N ASP A 143 -17.21 -1.27 -3.59
CA ASP A 143 -18.17 -2.08 -2.84
C ASP A 143 -17.93 -2.01 -1.32
N GLY A 144 -16.66 -2.10 -0.91
CA GLY A 144 -16.26 -1.94 0.49
C GLY A 144 -16.55 -0.53 1.03
N ALA A 145 -16.36 0.51 0.21
CA ALA A 145 -16.66 1.88 0.62
C ALA A 145 -18.16 2.10 0.85
N VAL A 146 -19.01 1.56 -0.03
CA VAL A 146 -20.47 1.62 0.10
C VAL A 146 -20.94 0.78 1.30
N SER A 147 -20.37 -0.41 1.49
CA SER A 147 -20.68 -1.28 2.63
C SER A 147 -20.36 -0.62 3.97
N ASN A 148 -19.23 0.09 4.07
CA ASN A 148 -18.84 0.85 5.25
C ASN A 148 -19.79 2.03 5.52
N LEU A 149 -20.20 2.75 4.47
CA LEU A 149 -21.19 3.82 4.59
C LEU A 149 -22.53 3.28 5.08
N LYS A 150 -23.02 2.17 4.49
CA LYS A 150 -24.25 1.50 4.91
C LYS A 150 -24.22 1.09 6.38
N LYS A 151 -23.09 0.55 6.83
CA LYS A 151 -22.87 0.20 8.24
C LYS A 151 -22.97 1.43 9.14
N TYR A 152 -22.30 2.53 8.77
CA TYR A 152 -22.37 3.79 9.52
C TYR A 152 -23.80 4.34 9.60
N LEU A 153 -24.52 4.40 8.46
CA LEU A 153 -25.90 4.88 8.42
C LEU A 153 -26.80 4.07 9.36
N LYS A 154 -26.63 2.75 9.38
CA LYS A 154 -27.35 1.86 10.29
C LYS A 154 -26.98 2.10 11.77
N GLU A 155 -25.69 2.20 12.09
CA GLU A 155 -25.22 2.42 13.48
C GLU A 155 -25.61 3.78 14.05
N LYS A 156 -25.72 4.80 13.20
CA LYS A 156 -26.12 6.16 13.61
C LYS A 156 -27.61 6.44 13.35
N GLU A 157 -28.39 5.41 13.01
CA GLU A 157 -29.82 5.49 12.75
C GLU A 157 -30.20 6.59 11.75
N ARG A 158 -29.35 6.78 10.73
CA ARG A 158 -29.54 7.78 9.67
C ARG A 158 -30.28 7.17 8.49
N SER A 159 -31.21 7.93 7.92
CA SER A 159 -31.98 7.48 6.76
C SER A 159 -31.09 7.33 5.53
N ASP A 160 -31.09 6.12 4.96
CA ASP A 160 -30.28 5.70 3.80
C ASP A 160 -30.97 6.08 2.48
N THR A 161 -30.94 7.38 2.15
CA THR A 161 -31.43 7.91 0.87
C THR A 161 -30.34 8.77 0.23
N LEU A 162 -30.29 8.83 -1.10
CA LEU A 162 -29.30 9.68 -1.78
C LEU A 162 -29.42 11.16 -1.39
N GLU A 163 -30.64 11.67 -1.18
CA GLU A 163 -30.88 13.06 -0.76
C GLU A 163 -30.29 13.39 0.62
N ASN A 164 -30.20 12.40 1.52
CA ASN A 164 -29.57 12.57 2.83
C ASN A 164 -28.04 12.48 2.78
N ILE A 165 -27.47 11.98 1.68
CA ILE A 165 -26.02 11.98 1.47
C ILE A 165 -25.61 13.37 0.95
N ASN A 166 -25.61 14.32 1.88
CA ASN A 166 -25.16 15.69 1.67
C ASN A 166 -23.78 15.94 2.31
N LYS A 167 -23.24 17.16 2.12
CA LYS A 167 -21.98 17.58 2.72
C LYS A 167 -21.90 17.29 4.22
N LYS A 168 -22.94 17.65 4.98
CA LYS A 168 -22.96 17.49 6.45
C LYS A 168 -22.88 16.01 6.85
N LEU A 169 -23.59 15.13 6.14
CA LEU A 169 -23.49 13.68 6.38
C LEU A 169 -22.08 13.16 6.10
N LEU A 170 -21.41 13.62 5.04
CA LEU A 170 -20.03 13.23 4.72
C LEU A 170 -19.02 13.76 5.74
N GLU A 171 -19.23 14.96 6.29
CA GLU A 171 -18.42 15.52 7.39
C GLU A 171 -18.55 14.66 8.65
N ASP A 172 -19.78 14.35 9.06
CA ASP A 172 -20.03 13.51 10.24
C ASP A 172 -19.52 12.06 10.03
N TYR A 173 -19.61 11.54 8.80
CA TYR A 173 -19.07 10.23 8.45
C TYR A 173 -17.53 10.23 8.47
N GLN A 174 -16.89 11.30 7.99
CA GLN A 174 -15.44 11.48 8.09
C GLN A 174 -14.99 11.51 9.55
N GLU A 175 -15.68 12.27 10.41
CA GLU A 175 -15.40 12.31 11.86
C GLU A 175 -15.56 10.93 12.50
N TYR A 176 -16.61 10.19 12.14
CA TYR A 176 -16.80 8.80 12.57
C TYR A 176 -15.63 7.91 12.12
N LEU A 177 -15.17 8.01 10.87
CA LEU A 177 -14.03 7.24 10.38
C LEU A 177 -12.71 7.58 11.10
N CYS A 178 -12.56 8.84 11.53
CA CYS A 178 -11.40 9.32 12.28
C CYS A 178 -11.40 8.91 13.75
N SER A 179 -12.57 8.72 14.37
CA SER A 179 -12.69 8.46 15.81
C SER A 179 -13.04 7.00 16.14
N THR A 180 -13.71 6.28 15.24
CA THR A 180 -14.25 4.95 15.54
C THR A 180 -13.24 3.85 15.24
N PRO A 181 -12.81 3.06 16.24
CA PRO A 181 -11.89 1.95 16.04
C PRO A 181 -12.48 0.85 15.15
N THR A 182 -11.60 0.14 14.46
CA THR A 182 -11.94 -1.07 13.70
C THR A 182 -11.72 -2.34 14.54
N LYS A 183 -11.98 -3.52 13.95
CA LYS A 183 -11.63 -4.80 14.60
C LYS A 183 -10.14 -4.77 15.01
N GLY A 184 -9.87 -5.03 16.29
CA GLY A 184 -8.54 -4.88 16.89
C GLY A 184 -8.33 -3.59 17.67
N ASN A 185 -9.38 -2.79 17.90
CA ASN A 185 -9.34 -1.52 18.66
C ASN A 185 -8.36 -0.49 18.10
N VAL A 186 -8.22 -0.44 16.76
CA VAL A 186 -7.32 0.50 16.10
C VAL A 186 -8.09 1.37 15.10
N VAL A 187 -7.84 2.68 15.18
CA VAL A 187 -8.38 3.68 14.24
C VAL A 187 -7.75 3.49 12.85
N ARG A 188 -8.53 3.82 11.81
CA ARG A 188 -8.12 3.72 10.40
C ARG A 188 -7.00 4.71 10.09
N THR A 189 -6.10 4.33 9.19
CA THR A 189 -5.08 5.26 8.69
C THR A 189 -5.70 6.37 7.85
N TYR A 190 -5.06 7.53 7.82
CA TYR A 190 -5.42 8.67 6.96
C TYR A 190 -5.68 8.25 5.50
N ASN A 191 -4.79 7.43 4.92
CA ASN A 191 -4.91 7.00 3.53
C ASN A 191 -6.17 6.15 3.30
N THR A 192 -6.52 5.27 4.23
CA THR A 192 -7.76 4.48 4.16
C THR A 192 -9.01 5.38 4.19
N ILE A 193 -9.01 6.40 5.05
CA ILE A 193 -10.13 7.35 5.19
C ILE A 193 -10.27 8.16 3.90
N LYS A 194 -9.17 8.75 3.43
CA LYS A 194 -9.11 9.50 2.18
C LYS A 194 -9.62 8.68 0.99
N ASP A 195 -9.11 7.47 0.81
CA ASP A 195 -9.50 6.58 -0.28
C ASP A 195 -10.99 6.21 -0.23
N THR A 196 -11.51 5.88 0.96
CA THR A 196 -12.94 5.58 1.17
C THR A 196 -13.82 6.76 0.75
N LEU A 197 -13.49 7.97 1.20
CA LEU A 197 -14.25 9.18 0.90
C LEU A 197 -14.14 9.60 -0.57
N MET A 198 -12.95 9.44 -1.17
CA MET A 198 -12.75 9.69 -2.61
C MET A 198 -13.60 8.74 -3.46
N LYS A 199 -13.64 7.45 -3.12
CA LYS A 199 -14.48 6.47 -3.82
C LYS A 199 -15.96 6.84 -3.74
N LEU A 200 -16.46 7.17 -2.54
CA LEU A 200 -17.85 7.62 -2.37
C LEU A 200 -18.15 8.88 -3.18
N ARG A 201 -17.26 9.87 -3.16
CA ARG A 201 -17.38 11.08 -3.97
C ARG A 201 -17.49 10.75 -5.47
N THR A 202 -16.66 9.82 -5.97
CA THR A 202 -16.76 9.36 -7.36
C THR A 202 -18.11 8.70 -7.65
N LEU A 203 -18.62 7.84 -6.77
CA LEU A 203 -19.92 7.18 -6.97
C LEU A 203 -21.09 8.18 -6.95
N LEU A 204 -21.04 9.18 -6.05
CA LEU A 204 -22.03 10.25 -5.99
C LEU A 204 -22.00 11.11 -7.25
N LYS A 205 -20.81 11.37 -7.81
CA LYS A 205 -20.68 12.08 -9.09
C LYS A 205 -21.29 11.29 -10.25
N MET A 206 -21.06 9.97 -10.30
CA MET A 206 -21.71 9.10 -11.29
C MET A 206 -23.23 9.07 -11.14
N ALA A 207 -23.75 9.03 -9.90
CA ALA A 207 -25.19 9.08 -9.64
C ALA A 207 -25.82 10.40 -10.11
N HIS A 208 -25.08 11.51 -10.04
CA HIS A 208 -25.52 12.80 -10.56
C HIS A 208 -25.52 12.88 -12.10
N GLU A 209 -24.59 12.18 -12.76
CA GLU A 209 -24.49 12.14 -14.22
C GLU A 209 -25.51 11.18 -14.86
N ASP A 210 -26.14 10.30 -14.09
CA ASP A 210 -27.16 9.36 -14.57
C ASP A 210 -28.52 10.04 -14.72
N THR A 211 -29.00 10.15 -15.95
CA THR A 211 -30.29 10.78 -16.29
C THR A 211 -31.51 10.10 -15.65
N ASN A 212 -31.36 8.86 -15.17
CA ASN A 212 -32.43 8.11 -14.51
C ASN A 212 -32.51 8.40 -13.01
N ILE A 213 -31.54 9.11 -12.43
CA ILE A 213 -31.45 9.40 -11.00
C ILE A 213 -31.66 10.89 -10.76
N THR A 214 -32.44 11.25 -9.74
CA THR A 214 -32.76 12.66 -9.41
C THR A 214 -31.76 13.30 -8.44
N PHE A 215 -30.59 12.69 -8.25
CA PHE A 215 -29.58 13.16 -7.30
C PHE A 215 -28.79 14.34 -7.88
N ASP A 216 -28.62 15.38 -7.09
CA ASP A 216 -27.88 16.57 -7.49
C ASP A 216 -26.65 16.76 -6.59
N TYR A 217 -25.48 16.57 -7.18
CA TYR A 217 -24.19 16.65 -6.48
C TYR A 217 -23.89 18.06 -5.93
N TYR A 218 -24.28 19.10 -6.65
CA TYR A 218 -23.99 20.49 -6.31
C TYR A 218 -25.01 21.04 -5.32
N LYS A 219 -26.29 20.69 -5.49
CA LYS A 219 -27.35 21.04 -4.53
C LYS A 219 -27.09 20.43 -3.14
N ASN A 220 -26.51 19.24 -3.09
CA ASN A 220 -26.11 18.57 -1.85
C ASN A 220 -24.73 19.01 -1.32
N GLU A 221 -24.11 20.01 -1.95
CA GLU A 221 -22.82 20.62 -1.59
C GLU A 221 -21.63 19.65 -1.51
N ILE A 222 -21.67 18.54 -2.24
CA ILE A 222 -20.62 17.51 -2.19
C ILE A 222 -19.32 18.02 -2.81
N ASP A 223 -19.39 18.98 -3.75
CA ASP A 223 -18.25 19.72 -4.29
C ASP A 223 -17.51 20.51 -3.20
N LYS A 224 -18.23 21.05 -2.22
CA LYS A 224 -17.68 21.86 -1.12
C LYS A 224 -17.16 21.03 0.05
N PHE A 225 -17.46 19.73 0.11
CA PHE A 225 -16.95 18.84 1.15
C PHE A 225 -15.41 18.77 1.11
N LYS A 226 -14.73 18.91 2.25
CA LYS A 226 -13.26 18.84 2.32
C LYS A 226 -12.84 17.56 3.03
N ILE A 227 -12.10 16.72 2.31
CA ILE A 227 -11.47 15.54 2.89
C ILE A 227 -10.32 16.01 3.78
N ILE A 228 -10.12 15.36 4.93
CA ILE A 228 -8.98 15.61 5.81
C ILE A 228 -7.67 15.65 5.00
N GLN A 229 -6.73 16.47 5.46
CA GLN A 229 -5.39 16.56 4.89
C GLN A 229 -4.40 15.79 5.76
N SER A 230 -3.29 15.38 5.14
CA SER A 230 -2.22 14.72 5.88
C SER A 230 -1.34 15.77 6.54
N GLU A 231 -1.12 15.62 7.84
CA GLU A 231 -0.21 16.44 8.64
C GLU A 231 1.23 15.90 8.64
N LEU A 232 1.46 14.77 7.96
CA LEU A 232 2.79 14.19 7.80
C LEU A 232 3.58 14.97 6.75
N SER A 233 4.83 15.31 7.08
CA SER A 233 5.80 15.80 6.11
C SER A 233 6.08 14.74 5.03
N ARG A 234 6.69 15.16 3.91
CA ARG A 234 7.09 14.23 2.83
C ARG A 234 7.99 13.09 3.34
N LYS A 235 8.94 13.41 4.22
CA LYS A 235 9.86 12.42 4.82
C LYS A 235 9.12 11.43 5.73
N GLU A 236 8.17 11.91 6.51
CA GLU A 236 7.41 11.07 7.44
C GLU A 236 6.48 10.08 6.72
N LYS A 237 5.85 10.49 5.61
CA LYS A 237 5.02 9.59 4.79
C LYS A 237 5.77 8.37 4.28
N LYS A 238 7.09 8.52 4.09
CA LYS A 238 8.00 7.51 3.59
C LYS A 238 8.60 6.62 4.67
N SER A 239 8.67 7.10 5.91
CA SER A 239 9.39 6.45 7.02
C SER A 239 8.98 4.99 7.30
N LYS A 240 7.79 4.56 6.87
CA LYS A 240 7.31 3.17 7.02
C LYS A 240 7.82 2.22 5.94
N GLN A 241 8.17 2.73 4.77
CA GLN A 241 8.65 1.95 3.64
C GLN A 241 10.16 1.88 3.72
N VAL A 242 10.69 0.79 4.30
CA VAL A 242 12.14 0.60 4.46
C VAL A 242 12.62 -0.38 3.39
N PRO A 243 13.39 0.09 2.38
CA PRO A 243 14.03 -0.78 1.41
C PRO A 243 15.09 -1.67 2.07
N LEU A 244 15.37 -2.81 1.47
CA LEU A 244 16.49 -3.66 1.90
C LEU A 244 17.82 -3.11 1.39
N THR A 245 18.90 -3.38 2.12
CA THR A 245 20.27 -3.16 1.61
C THR A 245 20.65 -4.26 0.61
N GLU A 246 21.71 -4.02 -0.16
CA GLU A 246 22.27 -5.04 -1.05
C GLU A 246 22.68 -6.31 -0.27
N GLU A 247 23.31 -6.15 0.91
CA GLU A 247 23.70 -7.30 1.74
C GLU A 247 22.47 -8.08 2.24
N GLN A 248 21.39 -7.38 2.61
CA GLN A 248 20.15 -8.05 3.02
C GLN A 248 19.51 -8.84 1.87
N VAL A 249 19.52 -8.31 0.63
CA VAL A 249 19.06 -9.07 -0.55
C VAL A 249 19.94 -10.30 -0.77
N GLU A 250 21.24 -10.19 -0.57
CA GLU A 250 22.18 -11.30 -0.70
C GLU A 250 21.99 -12.37 0.40
N ILE A 251 21.74 -11.97 1.65
CA ILE A 251 21.39 -12.88 2.75
C ILE A 251 20.14 -13.70 2.39
N LEU A 252 19.09 -13.03 1.90
CA LEU A 252 17.88 -13.72 1.46
C LEU A 252 18.18 -14.72 0.35
N TYR A 253 18.98 -14.34 -0.65
CA TYR A 253 19.38 -15.20 -1.75
C TYR A 253 20.17 -16.44 -1.29
N LYS A 254 21.04 -16.30 -0.29
CA LYS A 254 21.86 -17.40 0.23
C LYS A 254 21.12 -18.30 1.22
N LEU A 255 20.01 -17.82 1.80
CA LEU A 255 19.22 -18.56 2.79
C LEU A 255 18.76 -19.91 2.24
N LYS A 256 18.97 -20.99 3.00
CA LYS A 256 18.57 -22.34 2.61
C LYS A 256 17.13 -22.58 3.06
N LEU A 257 16.23 -22.67 2.09
CA LEU A 257 14.80 -22.90 2.27
C LEU A 257 14.36 -24.09 1.42
N SER A 258 13.15 -24.59 1.67
CA SER A 258 12.54 -25.65 0.86
C SER A 258 11.05 -25.40 0.67
N GLY A 259 10.45 -26.10 -0.29
CA GLY A 259 9.01 -26.03 -0.54
C GLY A 259 8.57 -24.64 -1.03
N ILE A 260 7.42 -24.18 -0.53
CA ILE A 260 6.85 -22.88 -0.94
C ILE A 260 7.73 -21.69 -0.53
N GLU A 261 8.50 -21.80 0.56
CA GLU A 261 9.32 -20.69 1.05
C GLU A 261 10.51 -20.41 0.13
N GLU A 262 11.12 -21.46 -0.44
CA GLU A 262 12.18 -21.34 -1.46
C GLU A 262 11.65 -20.58 -2.69
N GLU A 263 10.47 -20.99 -3.18
CA GLU A 263 9.87 -20.39 -4.38
C GLU A 263 9.46 -18.94 -4.14
N VAL A 264 8.88 -18.62 -2.98
CA VAL A 264 8.51 -17.26 -2.61
C VAL A 264 9.74 -16.37 -2.41
N ARG A 265 10.79 -16.89 -1.77
CA ARG A 265 12.07 -16.18 -1.63
C ARG A 265 12.65 -15.85 -2.99
N ASP A 266 12.75 -16.83 -3.89
CA ASP A 266 13.35 -16.63 -5.21
C ASP A 266 12.59 -15.57 -6.02
N VAL A 267 11.24 -15.61 -6.00
CA VAL A 267 10.41 -14.57 -6.64
C VAL A 267 10.67 -13.19 -6.04
N PHE A 268 10.75 -13.08 -4.71
CA PHE A 268 10.98 -11.82 -4.03
C PHE A 268 12.39 -11.26 -4.28
N VAL A 269 13.43 -12.09 -4.25
CA VAL A 269 14.81 -11.70 -4.60
C VAL A 269 14.88 -11.24 -6.06
N CYS A 270 14.28 -11.99 -6.98
CA CYS A 270 14.19 -11.60 -8.38
C CYS A 270 13.48 -10.25 -8.54
N GLN A 271 12.42 -10.00 -7.76
CA GLN A 271 11.73 -8.71 -7.72
C GLN A 271 12.63 -7.56 -7.21
N CYS A 272 13.49 -7.80 -6.22
CA CYS A 272 14.45 -6.82 -5.70
C CYS A 272 15.53 -6.48 -6.72
N LEU A 273 15.88 -7.42 -7.61
CA LEU A 273 16.88 -7.24 -8.66
C LEU A 273 16.32 -6.60 -9.93
N LEU A 274 15.03 -6.81 -10.24
CA LEU A 274 14.43 -6.37 -11.50
C LEU A 274 13.47 -5.17 -11.36
N GLY A 275 13.07 -4.81 -10.14
CA GLY A 275 12.20 -3.65 -9.87
C GLY A 275 10.76 -3.79 -10.34
N GLN A 276 10.30 -4.98 -10.71
CA GLN A 276 8.96 -5.20 -11.26
C GLN A 276 7.88 -5.32 -10.20
N ARG A 277 6.62 -5.06 -10.56
CA ARG A 277 5.49 -5.31 -9.65
C ARG A 277 5.22 -6.81 -9.58
N ILE A 278 4.61 -7.25 -8.48
CA ILE A 278 4.36 -8.68 -8.28
C ILE A 278 3.45 -9.27 -9.36
N GLY A 279 2.53 -8.46 -9.91
CA GLY A 279 1.67 -8.86 -11.03
C GLY A 279 2.38 -8.98 -12.38
N ASP A 280 3.57 -8.39 -12.53
CA ASP A 280 4.37 -8.44 -13.77
C ASP A 280 5.40 -9.60 -13.74
N MET A 281 5.80 -10.06 -12.54
CA MET A 281 6.70 -11.22 -12.35
C MET A 281 6.28 -12.51 -13.09
N PRO A 282 4.99 -12.90 -13.17
CA PRO A 282 4.57 -14.10 -13.88
C PRO A 282 5.06 -14.16 -15.34
N ARG A 283 5.02 -13.02 -16.05
CA ARG A 283 5.46 -12.94 -17.45
C ARG A 283 6.96 -13.20 -17.57
N LEU A 284 7.74 -12.61 -16.67
CA LEU A 284 9.20 -12.81 -16.62
C LEU A 284 9.56 -14.28 -16.41
N PHE A 285 8.95 -14.94 -15.42
CA PHE A 285 9.25 -16.34 -15.12
C PHE A 285 8.79 -17.31 -16.23
N ARG A 286 7.73 -16.98 -16.98
CA ARG A 286 7.32 -17.77 -18.16
C ARG A 286 8.21 -17.57 -19.37
N GLY A 287 9.01 -16.50 -19.42
CA GLY A 287 9.74 -16.12 -20.63
C GLY A 287 8.89 -15.35 -21.63
N ASP A 288 7.76 -14.78 -21.20
CA ASP A 288 6.88 -13.94 -22.03
C ASP A 288 7.48 -12.52 -22.17
N TYR A 289 8.69 -12.42 -22.71
CA TYR A 289 9.42 -11.18 -22.92
C TYR A 289 10.18 -11.20 -24.25
N THR A 290 10.47 -10.02 -24.78
CA THR A 290 11.29 -9.88 -25.99
C THR A 290 12.73 -9.65 -25.59
N ILE A 291 13.67 -10.38 -26.17
CA ILE A 291 15.11 -10.19 -25.93
C ILE A 291 15.58 -9.02 -26.80
N ILE A 292 16.21 -8.01 -26.18
CA ILE A 292 16.91 -6.94 -26.91
C ILE A 292 18.37 -7.34 -27.13
N ASP A 293 19.04 -7.78 -26.07
CA ASP A 293 20.43 -8.19 -26.08
C ASP A 293 20.67 -9.30 -25.03
N ASN A 294 21.94 -9.72 -24.86
CA ASN A 294 22.30 -10.80 -23.95
C ASN A 294 21.81 -10.60 -22.50
N ASN A 295 21.69 -9.37 -22.02
CA ASN A 295 21.31 -9.05 -20.65
C ASN A 295 19.99 -8.27 -20.56
N THR A 296 19.40 -7.79 -21.66
CA THR A 296 18.28 -6.87 -21.63
C THR A 296 17.04 -7.45 -22.31
N VAL A 297 15.89 -7.33 -21.66
CA VAL A 297 14.59 -7.81 -22.17
C VAL A 297 13.52 -6.74 -22.04
N THR A 298 12.45 -6.83 -22.83
CA THR A 298 11.25 -5.99 -22.67
C THR A 298 10.02 -6.80 -22.32
N ILE A 299 9.19 -6.22 -21.44
CA ILE A 299 7.84 -6.72 -21.17
C ILE A 299 6.80 -5.60 -21.35
N PRO A 300 5.65 -5.89 -21.96
CA PRO A 300 4.53 -4.96 -21.94
C PRO A 300 3.98 -4.88 -20.51
N VAL A 301 4.04 -3.70 -19.91
CA VAL A 301 3.61 -3.47 -18.54
C VAL A 301 2.09 -3.32 -18.49
N GLN A 302 1.47 -4.13 -17.62
CA GLN A 302 0.01 -4.29 -17.61
C GLN A 302 -0.76 -3.00 -17.29
N LYS A 303 -0.16 -2.02 -16.59
CA LYS A 303 -0.88 -0.82 -16.12
C LYS A 303 -0.76 0.40 -17.03
N THR A 304 0.32 0.52 -17.79
CA THR A 304 0.64 1.74 -18.55
C THR A 304 0.53 1.54 -20.05
N ASN A 305 0.36 0.30 -20.53
CA ASN A 305 0.39 -0.02 -21.97
C ASN A 305 1.73 0.38 -22.64
N GLU A 306 2.78 0.52 -21.82
CA GLU A 306 4.15 0.83 -22.19
C GLU A 306 5.04 -0.39 -21.95
N ASP A 307 6.16 -0.49 -22.66
CA ASP A 307 7.14 -1.54 -22.46
C ASP A 307 8.15 -1.13 -21.38
N ALA A 308 8.37 -2.00 -20.38
CA ALA A 308 9.48 -1.89 -19.46
C ALA A 308 10.70 -2.61 -20.04
N THR A 309 11.84 -1.91 -20.10
CA THR A 309 13.12 -2.48 -20.51
C THR A 309 13.92 -2.87 -19.28
N ILE A 310 14.14 -4.17 -19.09
CA ILE A 310 14.66 -4.77 -17.85
C ILE A 310 16.05 -5.34 -18.10
N TYR A 311 17.00 -4.95 -17.26
CA TYR A 311 18.32 -5.57 -17.21
C TYR A 311 18.30 -6.80 -16.31
N LEU A 312 18.64 -7.96 -16.88
CA LEU A 312 18.69 -9.25 -16.20
C LEU A 312 20.07 -9.47 -15.56
N PHE A 313 20.17 -9.13 -14.28
CA PHE A 313 21.36 -9.41 -13.47
C PHE A 313 21.67 -10.91 -13.40
N PRO A 314 22.93 -11.32 -13.17
CA PRO A 314 23.33 -12.73 -13.14
C PRO A 314 22.48 -13.61 -12.22
N ILE A 315 22.23 -13.16 -10.98
CA ILE A 315 21.37 -13.86 -10.02
C ILE A 315 19.93 -13.94 -10.53
N ALA A 316 19.40 -12.87 -11.13
CA ALA A 316 18.05 -12.89 -11.68
C ALA A 316 17.93 -13.88 -12.85
N LYS A 317 18.93 -13.96 -13.73
CA LYS A 317 18.99 -14.96 -14.80
C LYS A 317 19.02 -16.37 -14.27
N GLU A 318 19.85 -16.65 -13.27
CA GLU A 318 19.93 -17.96 -12.62
C GLU A 318 18.55 -18.39 -12.09
N LEU A 319 17.87 -17.50 -11.36
CA LEU A 319 16.55 -17.77 -10.81
C LEU A 319 15.50 -17.96 -11.92
N LEU A 320 15.49 -17.12 -12.96
CA LEU A 320 14.57 -17.27 -14.08
C LEU A 320 14.78 -18.62 -14.81
N SER A 321 16.02 -19.01 -15.07
CA SER A 321 16.37 -20.30 -15.71
C SER A 321 15.96 -21.48 -14.84
N LYS A 322 16.23 -21.44 -13.53
CA LYS A 322 15.83 -22.48 -12.57
C LYS A 322 14.35 -22.82 -12.68
N TYR A 323 13.47 -21.81 -12.74
CA TYR A 323 12.03 -22.02 -12.82
C TYR A 323 11.52 -22.26 -14.24
N ARG A 324 12.25 -21.85 -15.28
CA ARG A 324 11.96 -22.23 -16.67
C ARG A 324 12.14 -23.74 -16.88
N GLU A 325 13.16 -24.33 -16.28
CA GLU A 325 13.45 -25.77 -16.40
C GLU A 325 12.58 -26.62 -15.47
N ARG A 326 12.48 -26.23 -14.19
CA ARG A 326 11.81 -27.04 -13.15
C ARG A 326 10.30 -26.80 -13.05
N GLY A 327 9.84 -25.61 -13.46
CA GLY A 327 8.52 -25.08 -13.10
C GLY A 327 8.38 -24.76 -11.60
N PHE A 328 7.35 -24.01 -11.25
CA PHE A 328 6.93 -23.84 -9.85
C PHE A 328 6.15 -25.08 -9.40
N ARG A 329 6.53 -25.66 -8.25
CA ARG A 329 5.90 -26.87 -7.70
C ARG A 329 4.89 -26.55 -6.61
N HIS A 330 5.08 -25.45 -5.89
CA HIS A 330 4.27 -25.11 -4.71
C HIS A 330 3.54 -23.77 -4.88
N LEU A 331 4.19 -22.80 -5.52
CA LEU A 331 3.66 -21.48 -5.76
C LEU A 331 2.90 -21.45 -7.08
N GLN A 332 1.59 -21.27 -6.99
CA GLN A 332 0.77 -21.01 -8.17
C GLN A 332 0.86 -19.53 -8.52
N ILE A 333 1.79 -19.19 -9.39
CA ILE A 333 1.88 -17.84 -9.93
C ILE A 333 0.71 -17.63 -10.91
N PRO A 334 -0.18 -16.65 -10.69
CA PRO A 334 -1.35 -16.44 -11.53
C PRO A 334 -0.91 -16.12 -12.95
N ALA A 335 -1.58 -16.75 -13.92
CA ALA A 335 -1.28 -16.56 -15.32
C ALA A 335 -1.72 -15.17 -15.81
N THR A 336 -2.80 -14.64 -15.21
CA THR A 336 -3.48 -13.42 -15.66
C THR A 336 -3.77 -12.43 -14.53
N GLU A 337 -4.03 -11.18 -14.90
CA GLU A 337 -4.42 -10.10 -13.99
C GLU A 337 -5.75 -10.41 -13.27
N GLU A 338 -6.68 -11.12 -13.92
CA GLU A 338 -7.98 -11.50 -13.34
C GLU A 338 -7.83 -12.50 -12.19
N GLU A 339 -6.87 -13.42 -12.29
CA GLU A 339 -6.53 -14.37 -11.22
C GLU A 339 -5.81 -13.66 -10.06
N CYS A 340 -4.90 -12.72 -10.36
CA CYS A 340 -4.32 -11.81 -9.36
C CYS A 340 -5.39 -10.95 -8.65
N LYS A 341 -6.44 -10.52 -9.36
CA LYS A 341 -7.54 -9.69 -8.82
C LYS A 341 -8.44 -10.46 -7.86
N LYS A 342 -8.67 -11.76 -8.10
CA LYS A 342 -9.51 -12.66 -7.28
C LYS A 342 -8.79 -13.28 -6.08
N SER A 343 -7.46 -13.35 -6.12
CA SER A 343 -6.72 -14.21 -5.19
C SER A 343 -6.27 -13.51 -3.89
N ARG A 344 -6.46 -14.19 -2.75
CA ARG A 344 -5.78 -13.94 -1.46
C ARG A 344 -4.27 -14.20 -1.51
N MET A 345 -3.74 -14.60 -2.68
CA MET A 345 -2.33 -14.97 -2.83
C MET A 345 -1.36 -13.87 -2.43
N VAL A 346 -1.62 -12.59 -2.74
CA VAL A 346 -0.68 -11.53 -2.35
C VAL A 346 -0.54 -11.43 -0.83
N ASP A 347 -1.63 -11.66 -0.09
CA ASP A 347 -1.59 -11.70 1.37
C ASP A 347 -0.82 -12.93 1.88
N VAL A 348 -1.00 -14.08 1.24
CA VAL A 348 -0.24 -15.31 1.54
C VAL A 348 1.26 -15.10 1.26
N LEU A 349 1.62 -14.55 0.09
CA LEU A 349 2.98 -14.20 -0.27
C LEU A 349 3.59 -13.26 0.75
N ASN A 350 2.88 -12.18 1.10
CA ASN A 350 3.37 -11.24 2.11
C ASN A 350 3.57 -11.93 3.47
N SER A 351 2.68 -12.83 3.89
CA SER A 351 2.86 -13.60 5.13
C SER A 351 4.11 -14.47 5.10
N ILE A 352 4.36 -15.16 3.98
CA ILE A 352 5.53 -16.03 3.80
C ILE A 352 6.82 -15.20 3.73
N ILE A 353 6.82 -14.09 2.99
CA ILE A 353 7.97 -13.16 2.92
C ILE A 353 8.35 -12.67 4.31
N LYS A 354 7.38 -12.26 5.14
CA LYS A 354 7.65 -11.82 6.51
C LYS A 354 8.29 -12.92 7.35
N LYS A 355 7.84 -14.17 7.20
CA LYS A 355 8.44 -15.32 7.87
C LYS A 355 9.88 -15.52 7.41
N ILE A 356 10.13 -15.55 6.10
CA ILE A 356 11.47 -15.71 5.52
C ILE A 356 12.42 -14.61 6.02
N CYS A 357 11.97 -13.34 6.03
CA CYS A 357 12.77 -12.23 6.52
C CYS A 357 13.04 -12.30 8.03
N LYS A 358 12.10 -12.83 8.81
CA LYS A 358 12.32 -13.11 10.23
C LYS A 358 13.40 -14.20 10.40
N ASP A 359 13.31 -15.28 9.64
CA ASP A 359 14.29 -16.39 9.66
C ASP A 359 15.68 -15.93 9.16
N ALA A 360 15.73 -14.89 8.33
CA ALA A 360 16.95 -14.19 7.90
C ALA A 360 17.51 -13.20 8.95
N GLY A 361 16.88 -13.07 10.12
CA GLY A 361 17.33 -12.20 11.21
C GLY A 361 17.02 -10.71 11.02
N PHE A 362 16.02 -10.34 10.20
CA PHE A 362 15.67 -8.94 9.94
C PHE A 362 14.80 -8.35 11.08
N ASP A 363 15.33 -8.40 12.30
CA ASP A 363 14.66 -8.04 13.57
C ASP A 363 15.03 -6.63 14.09
N SER A 364 15.66 -5.80 13.27
CA SER A 364 15.97 -4.42 13.64
C SER A 364 14.69 -3.61 13.86
N GLY A 365 14.70 -2.73 14.86
CA GLY A 365 13.58 -1.84 15.17
C GLY A 365 13.51 -0.68 14.19
N VAL A 366 12.38 -0.53 13.50
CA VAL A 366 12.09 0.57 12.60
C VAL A 366 11.04 1.47 13.23
N THR A 367 11.44 2.70 13.55
CA THR A 367 10.55 3.74 14.05
C THR A 367 10.04 4.60 12.90
N TYR A 368 8.72 4.68 12.75
CA TYR A 368 8.05 5.43 11.68
C TYR A 368 6.89 6.26 12.20
N LYS A 369 6.49 7.26 11.40
CA LYS A 369 5.30 8.09 11.68
C LYS A 369 4.13 7.62 10.83
N GLU A 370 2.96 7.52 11.44
CA GLU A 370 1.72 7.16 10.76
C GLU A 370 0.58 8.02 11.29
N GLN A 371 -0.26 8.52 10.39
CA GLN A 371 -1.45 9.28 10.77
C GLN A 371 -2.66 8.35 10.79
N ARG A 372 -3.35 8.29 11.94
CA ARG A 372 -4.59 7.53 12.14
C ARG A 372 -5.70 8.49 12.54
N GLY A 373 -6.77 8.55 11.76
CA GLY A 373 -7.73 9.64 11.86
C GLY A 373 -7.03 11.00 11.72
N THR A 374 -7.18 11.84 12.74
CA THR A 374 -6.51 13.14 12.86
C THR A 374 -5.21 13.07 13.66
N GLU A 375 -4.91 11.95 14.32
CA GLU A 375 -3.75 11.85 15.21
C GLU A 375 -2.50 11.36 14.47
N LYS A 376 -1.37 11.99 14.79
CA LYS A 376 -0.04 11.59 14.32
C LYS A 376 0.65 10.73 15.36
N LEU A 377 0.89 9.47 15.01
CA LEU A 377 1.49 8.48 15.90
C LEU A 377 2.94 8.20 15.53
N THR A 378 3.74 7.86 16.53
CA THR A 378 5.08 7.30 16.37
C THR A 378 5.02 5.83 16.74
N LEU A 379 5.36 4.96 15.80
CA LEU A 379 5.25 3.51 15.97
C LEU A 379 6.60 2.89 15.70
N THR A 380 6.91 1.81 16.43
CA THR A 380 8.12 1.01 16.21
C THR A 380 7.71 -0.42 15.90
N LYS A 381 8.24 -0.97 14.82
CA LYS A 381 8.04 -2.38 14.42
C LYS A 381 9.34 -3.02 14.02
N LYS A 382 9.39 -4.34 14.02
CA LYS A 382 10.53 -5.08 13.48
C LYS A 382 10.56 -4.95 11.96
N LEU A 383 11.75 -4.88 11.36
CA LEU A 383 11.91 -4.70 9.92
C LEU A 383 11.12 -5.76 9.14
N TYR A 384 11.23 -7.05 9.51
CA TYR A 384 10.48 -8.12 8.85
C TYR A 384 8.96 -7.91 8.86
N GLU A 385 8.39 -7.21 9.86
CA GLU A 385 6.93 -6.96 9.91
C GLU A 385 6.47 -5.95 8.86
N LEU A 386 7.37 -5.09 8.39
CA LEU A 386 7.12 -4.03 7.42
C LEU A 386 7.37 -4.47 5.97
N ILE A 387 8.08 -5.58 5.77
CA ILE A 387 8.38 -6.11 4.44
C ILE A 387 7.13 -6.71 3.81
N HIS A 388 6.93 -6.40 2.53
CA HIS A 388 5.92 -6.95 1.64
C HIS A 388 6.45 -6.92 0.21
N THR A 389 5.80 -7.61 -0.73
CA THR A 389 6.21 -7.68 -2.14
C THR A 389 6.63 -6.32 -2.73
N HIS A 390 5.83 -5.27 -2.55
CA HIS A 390 6.16 -3.95 -3.12
C HIS A 390 7.47 -3.32 -2.56
N ILE A 391 7.95 -3.71 -1.37
CA ILE A 391 9.25 -3.25 -0.85
C ILE A 391 10.40 -3.68 -1.76
N ALA A 392 10.27 -4.77 -2.52
CA ALA A 392 11.28 -5.18 -3.49
C ALA A 392 11.50 -4.13 -4.58
N ARG A 393 10.44 -3.48 -5.06
CA ARG A 393 10.55 -2.37 -6.02
C ARG A 393 11.20 -1.13 -5.40
N HIS A 394 10.88 -0.81 -4.15
CA HIS A 394 11.59 0.26 -3.41
C HIS A 394 13.08 -0.07 -3.24
N THR A 395 13.39 -1.34 -2.96
CA THR A 395 14.76 -1.88 -2.81
C THR A 395 15.55 -1.69 -4.10
N PHE A 396 15.02 -2.16 -5.23
CA PHE A 396 15.65 -1.97 -6.54
C PHE A 396 15.94 -0.49 -6.83
N ILE A 397 14.90 0.36 -6.77
CA ILE A 397 15.04 1.78 -7.12
C ILE A 397 16.07 2.47 -6.22
N THR A 398 16.02 2.19 -4.91
CA THR A 398 16.94 2.78 -3.93
C THR A 398 18.38 2.34 -4.19
N ILE A 399 18.63 1.05 -4.37
CA ILE A 399 19.97 0.50 -4.66
C ILE A 399 20.51 1.11 -5.96
N MET A 400 19.74 1.09 -7.06
CA MET A 400 20.19 1.66 -8.33
C MET A 400 20.53 3.16 -8.20
N CYS A 401 19.70 3.94 -7.49
CA CYS A 401 19.95 5.37 -7.27
C CYS A 401 21.19 5.63 -6.40
N ASN A 402 21.48 4.74 -5.44
CA ASN A 402 22.65 4.80 -4.57
C ASN A 402 23.92 4.38 -5.31
N MET A 403 23.82 3.48 -6.30
CA MET A 403 24.88 3.16 -7.26
C MET A 403 25.15 4.29 -8.28
N GLY A 404 24.51 5.45 -8.13
CA GLY A 404 24.72 6.60 -9.00
C GLY A 404 23.93 6.57 -10.30
N ILE A 405 23.11 5.53 -10.55
CA ILE A 405 22.32 5.43 -11.79
C ILE A 405 21.30 6.58 -11.83
N PRO A 406 21.24 7.36 -12.93
CA PRO A 406 20.29 8.45 -13.07
C PRO A 406 18.84 7.98 -12.95
N LYS A 407 17.98 8.82 -12.36
CA LYS A 407 16.57 8.48 -12.14
C LYS A 407 15.84 8.22 -13.45
N GLU A 408 16.21 8.98 -14.48
CA GLU A 408 15.74 8.88 -15.86
C GLU A 408 16.02 7.49 -16.45
N THR A 409 17.11 6.85 -16.01
CA THR A 409 17.45 5.48 -16.40
C THR A 409 16.68 4.46 -15.57
N VAL A 410 16.50 4.69 -14.27
CA VAL A 410 15.75 3.78 -13.38
C VAL A 410 14.27 3.71 -13.73
N ILE A 411 13.66 4.81 -14.22
CA ILE A 411 12.26 4.80 -14.65
C ILE A 411 12.03 3.91 -15.88
N ILE A 412 13.03 3.70 -16.74
CA ILE A 412 12.95 2.79 -17.90
C ILE A 412 12.70 1.36 -17.43
N ALA A 413 13.49 0.90 -16.46
CA ALA A 413 13.33 -0.45 -15.89
C ALA A 413 12.00 -0.61 -15.16
N THR A 414 11.44 0.48 -14.64
CA THR A 414 10.23 0.42 -13.81
C THR A 414 8.96 0.83 -14.55
N ALA A 415 9.04 1.29 -15.80
CA ALA A 415 7.94 1.88 -16.57
C ALA A 415 7.15 2.92 -15.75
N HIS A 416 7.84 3.97 -15.30
CA HIS A 416 7.19 5.17 -14.78
C HIS A 416 7.28 6.30 -15.81
N GLU A 417 6.20 7.06 -15.96
CA GLU A 417 6.13 8.20 -16.89
C GLU A 417 6.98 9.40 -16.43
N ASP A 418 7.14 9.60 -15.10
CA ASP A 418 7.85 10.76 -14.51
C ASP A 418 8.78 10.32 -13.36
N THR A 419 9.96 10.93 -13.30
CA THR A 419 10.94 10.76 -12.21
C THR A 419 10.43 11.29 -10.87
N LYS A 420 9.41 12.17 -10.85
CA LYS A 420 8.75 12.62 -9.61
C LYS A 420 8.27 11.45 -8.76
N MET A 421 7.80 10.35 -9.36
CA MET A 421 7.39 9.18 -8.60
C MET A 421 8.55 8.56 -7.82
N ILE A 422 9.76 8.57 -8.38
CA ILE A 422 10.97 8.14 -7.65
C ILE A 422 11.17 9.06 -6.44
N ASP A 423 11.10 10.37 -6.64
CA ASP A 423 11.34 11.34 -5.56
C ASP A 423 10.24 11.41 -4.51
N GLU A 424 8.99 11.13 -4.86
CA GLU A 424 7.86 11.24 -3.93
C GLU A 424 7.55 9.93 -3.21
N VAL A 425 7.87 8.79 -3.82
CA VAL A 425 7.42 7.48 -3.34
C VAL A 425 8.58 6.52 -3.05
N TYR A 426 9.62 6.47 -3.88
CA TYR A 426 10.57 5.36 -3.84
C TYR A 426 11.93 5.68 -3.21
N LEU A 427 12.41 6.90 -3.35
CA LEU A 427 13.74 7.28 -2.88
C LEU A 427 13.72 7.52 -1.37
N HIS A 428 14.44 6.65 -0.65
CA HIS A 428 14.60 6.66 0.80
C HIS A 428 16.05 6.96 1.20
N GLN A 429 16.70 7.87 0.47
CA GLN A 429 18.09 8.22 0.73
C GLN A 429 18.27 8.86 2.10
N SER A 430 19.22 8.32 2.85
CA SER A 430 19.71 8.93 4.08
C SER A 430 20.56 10.16 3.77
N ALA A 431 20.87 10.96 4.81
CA ALA A 431 21.83 12.06 4.66
C ALA A 431 23.20 11.54 4.18
N GLN A 432 23.59 10.35 4.64
CA GLN A 432 24.82 9.67 4.24
C GLN A 432 24.81 9.25 2.76
N ASP A 433 23.71 8.66 2.27
CA ASP A 433 23.58 8.30 0.85
C ASP A 433 23.67 9.53 -0.06
N ASN A 434 23.06 10.64 0.34
CA ASN A 434 23.14 11.91 -0.39
C ASN A 434 24.57 12.47 -0.39
N ALA A 435 25.28 12.39 0.75
CA ALA A 435 26.66 12.85 0.85
C ALA A 435 27.60 11.99 -0.02
N MET A 436 27.47 10.66 0.02
CA MET A 436 28.25 9.73 -0.82
C MET A 436 27.99 9.95 -2.30
N LYS A 437 26.70 10.12 -2.69
CA LYS A 437 26.32 10.39 -4.07
C LYS A 437 26.87 11.72 -4.58
N LEU A 438 26.83 12.76 -3.74
CA LEU A 438 27.40 14.07 -4.07
C LEU A 438 28.92 13.98 -4.22
N ALA A 439 29.61 13.35 -3.28
CA ALA A 439 31.06 13.18 -3.30
C ALA A 439 31.50 12.44 -4.57
N ALA A 440 30.93 11.26 -4.85
CA ALA A 440 31.26 10.48 -6.04
C ALA A 440 31.01 11.26 -7.34
N ALA A 441 29.89 11.99 -7.44
CA ALA A 441 29.57 12.79 -8.61
C ALA A 441 30.54 13.98 -8.81
N ILE A 442 30.96 14.63 -7.73
CA ILE A 442 31.96 15.72 -7.78
C ILE A 442 33.33 15.14 -8.13
N GLU A 443 33.75 14.06 -7.50
CA GLU A 443 35.04 13.40 -7.77
C GLU A 443 35.16 12.93 -9.22
N GLU A 444 34.08 12.37 -9.80
CA GLU A 444 34.03 11.96 -11.20
C GLU A 444 34.04 13.17 -12.16
N LYS A 445 33.12 14.13 -11.95
CA LYS A 445 32.86 15.20 -12.93
C LYS A 445 33.73 16.44 -12.79
N ALA A 446 34.22 16.74 -11.59
CA ALA A 446 35.10 17.89 -11.37
C ALA A 446 36.56 17.55 -11.65
N ARG A 447 36.91 16.29 -11.90
CA ARG A 447 38.28 15.81 -12.12
C ARG A 447 39.00 16.66 -13.18
N GLY A 448 40.11 17.31 -12.80
CA GLY A 448 40.88 18.17 -13.69
C GLY A 448 40.35 19.59 -13.87
N SER A 449 39.35 20.00 -13.08
CA SER A 449 38.89 21.40 -12.99
C SER A 449 39.52 22.12 -11.79
N ILE A 450 39.34 23.45 -11.68
CA ILE A 450 39.76 24.23 -10.51
C ILE A 450 39.11 23.75 -9.19
N PHE A 451 37.97 23.05 -9.27
CA PHE A 451 37.28 22.47 -8.12
C PHE A 451 37.83 21.09 -7.72
N ASN A 452 38.76 20.52 -8.49
CA ASN A 452 39.45 19.27 -8.20
C ASN A 452 40.81 19.26 -8.93
N THR A 453 41.76 20.02 -8.39
CA THR A 453 43.17 20.02 -8.82
C THR A 453 43.82 18.73 -8.33
N GLY A 454 44.01 17.79 -9.26
CA GLY A 454 44.31 16.41 -8.93
C GLY A 454 45.53 16.21 -8.04
N GLU A 455 45.32 15.47 -6.95
CA GLU A 455 46.23 14.41 -6.57
C GLU A 455 45.51 13.09 -6.76
N THR A 456 45.98 12.32 -7.73
CA THR A 456 45.57 10.94 -7.95
C THR A 456 46.19 10.06 -6.88
N PHE A 457 45.39 9.54 -5.94
CA PHE A 457 45.73 8.27 -5.31
C PHE A 457 45.32 7.14 -6.27
N PRO A 458 46.21 6.19 -6.61
CA PRO A 458 45.83 5.08 -7.45
C PRO A 458 44.78 4.25 -6.72
N ILE A 459 43.58 4.21 -7.28
CA ILE A 459 42.60 3.16 -6.99
C ILE A 459 43.21 1.89 -7.58
N ASN A 460 43.94 1.13 -6.76
CA ASN A 460 44.08 -0.29 -7.05
C ASN A 460 42.66 -0.85 -7.09
N LYS A 461 42.32 -1.47 -8.23
CA LYS A 461 41.19 -2.39 -8.31
C LYS A 461 41.24 -3.27 -7.06
N VAL A 462 40.22 -3.18 -6.21
CA VAL A 462 40.00 -4.23 -5.22
C VAL A 462 39.45 -5.40 -6.01
N GLU A 463 40.37 -6.24 -6.49
CA GLU A 463 40.07 -7.62 -6.80
C GLU A 463 39.43 -8.22 -5.54
N HIS A 464 38.21 -8.74 -5.72
CA HIS A 464 37.59 -9.63 -4.76
C HIS A 464 38.43 -10.91 -4.65
N THR A 465 39.43 -10.91 -3.77
CA THR A 465 39.91 -12.10 -3.07
C THR A 465 40.78 -11.68 -1.89
N MET A 466 40.24 -11.77 -0.68
CA MET A 466 40.70 -12.72 0.34
C MET A 466 39.88 -12.53 1.62
N ASN A 467 39.33 -13.65 2.10
CA ASN A 467 38.67 -13.80 3.39
C ASN A 467 39.51 -13.19 4.53
N VAL A 468 38.98 -12.19 5.22
CA VAL A 468 39.33 -11.86 6.60
C VAL A 468 38.00 -11.48 7.32
N PRO A 469 37.74 -11.95 8.54
CA PRO A 469 36.39 -12.15 9.06
C PRO A 469 35.78 -10.83 9.55
N ILE A 470 34.69 -10.36 8.92
CA ILE A 470 34.00 -9.14 9.36
C ILE A 470 32.89 -9.51 10.34
N GLY A 471 33.19 -9.31 11.62
CA GLY A 471 32.25 -9.22 12.73
C GLY A 471 32.58 -8.08 13.71
N ILE A 472 33.42 -7.11 13.31
CA ILE A 472 33.83 -6.00 14.18
C ILE A 472 32.97 -4.77 13.83
N THR A 473 32.11 -4.33 14.76
CA THR A 473 31.40 -3.04 14.67
C THR A 473 32.30 -1.90 15.16
N PHE A 474 31.91 -0.62 14.95
CA PHE A 474 32.62 0.53 15.52
C PHE A 474 32.81 0.42 17.04
N GLU A 475 31.76 -0.05 17.71
CA GLU A 475 31.74 -0.25 19.16
C GLU A 475 32.69 -1.39 19.54
N THR A 476 32.69 -2.50 18.79
CA THR A 476 33.65 -3.60 19.00
C THR A 476 35.09 -3.15 18.79
N LEU A 477 35.37 -2.34 17.77
CA LEU A 477 36.71 -1.80 17.53
C LEU A 477 37.15 -0.90 18.69
N LEU A 478 36.29 0.05 19.10
CA LEU A 478 36.60 0.98 20.18
C LEU A 478 36.79 0.26 21.52
N ASP A 479 36.01 -0.78 21.78
CA ASP A 479 36.11 -1.56 23.00
C ASP A 479 37.34 -2.46 23.00
N THR A 480 37.62 -3.17 21.90
CA THR A 480 38.79 -4.06 21.79
C THR A 480 40.12 -3.33 21.70
N GLN A 481 40.14 -2.09 21.17
CA GLN A 481 41.39 -1.34 21.04
C GLN A 481 41.59 -0.31 22.15
N PHE A 482 40.52 0.19 22.77
CA PHE A 482 40.60 1.31 23.71
C PHE A 482 39.73 1.16 24.96
N PHE A 483 39.05 0.02 25.16
CA PHE A 483 38.25 -0.28 26.35
C PHE A 483 37.11 0.73 26.60
N ALA A 484 36.49 1.19 25.50
CA ALA A 484 35.48 2.23 25.48
C ALA A 484 34.25 1.94 26.37
N SER A 485 33.81 0.69 26.52
CA SER A 485 32.68 0.34 27.38
C SER A 485 32.98 0.63 28.86
N SER A 486 34.17 0.26 29.34
CA SER A 486 34.64 0.54 30.70
C SER A 486 34.82 2.03 30.96
N ILE A 487 35.33 2.78 29.97
CA ILE A 487 35.44 4.24 30.03
C ILE A 487 34.04 4.86 30.17
N ASN A 488 33.07 4.46 29.32
CA ASN A 488 31.70 4.98 29.39
C ASN A 488 31.04 4.65 30.73
N LYS A 489 31.23 3.43 31.25
CA LYS A 489 30.71 3.02 32.56
C LYS A 489 31.30 3.86 33.70
N ALA A 490 32.60 4.13 33.68
CA ALA A 490 33.24 4.99 34.68
C ALA A 490 32.70 6.43 34.65
N VAL A 491 32.47 6.99 33.45
CA VAL A 491 31.85 8.33 33.29
C VAL A 491 30.42 8.35 33.84
N GLU A 492 29.64 7.32 33.55
CA GLU A 492 28.26 7.20 34.04
C GLU A 492 28.23 7.14 35.56
N LEU A 493 29.05 6.28 36.18
CA LEU A 493 29.15 6.18 37.64
C LEU A 493 29.63 7.50 38.26
N GLN A 494 30.63 8.16 37.68
CA GLN A 494 31.12 9.47 38.16
C GLN A 494 30.03 10.54 38.10
N SER A 495 29.15 10.51 37.10
CA SER A 495 28.01 11.42 37.00
C SER A 495 26.94 11.17 38.07
N GLN A 496 26.90 9.98 38.65
CA GLN A 496 25.94 9.58 39.70
C GLN A 496 26.49 9.80 41.12
N VAL A 497 27.79 10.04 41.28
CA VAL A 497 28.39 10.38 42.58
C VAL A 497 27.80 11.69 43.09
N GLY A 498 27.33 11.68 44.35
CA GLY A 498 26.69 12.84 44.97
C GLY A 498 25.17 12.94 44.76
N HIS A 499 24.56 12.05 43.95
CA HIS A 499 23.11 11.96 43.86
C HIS A 499 22.50 11.26 45.09
N LEU A 500 21.38 11.81 45.57
CA LEU A 500 20.59 11.22 46.65
C LEU A 500 19.74 10.08 46.10
N LYS A 501 20.02 8.86 46.57
CA LYS A 501 19.18 7.67 46.34
C LYS A 501 18.78 7.11 47.70
N ASP A 502 17.48 7.00 47.95
CA ASP A 502 16.91 6.52 49.22
C ASP A 502 17.44 7.26 50.47
N GLY A 503 17.68 8.57 50.36
CA GLY A 503 18.15 9.41 51.47
C GLY A 503 19.64 9.27 51.81
N LYS A 504 20.43 8.55 51.00
CA LYS A 504 21.90 8.43 51.13
C LYS A 504 22.60 8.96 49.87
N LEU A 505 23.76 9.58 50.05
CA LEU A 505 24.63 9.94 48.92
C LEU A 505 25.15 8.66 48.27
N CYS A 506 25.00 8.54 46.95
CA CYS A 506 25.68 7.49 46.21
C CYS A 506 27.19 7.80 46.16
N SER A 507 28.02 6.87 46.65
CA SER A 507 29.47 6.87 46.47
C SER A 507 29.83 5.64 45.64
N TYR A 508 30.26 5.89 44.42
CA TYR A 508 30.77 4.86 43.49
C TYR A 508 32.30 4.94 43.40
N ASP A 509 32.95 5.60 44.36
CA ASP A 509 34.37 5.98 44.27
C ASP A 509 35.29 4.76 44.16
N ASN A 510 34.98 3.68 44.87
CA ASN A 510 35.72 2.41 44.79
C ASN A 510 35.54 1.71 43.43
N GLU A 511 34.34 1.74 42.86
CA GLU A 511 34.06 1.13 41.55
C GLU A 511 34.71 1.93 40.42
N ILE A 512 34.68 3.26 40.52
CA ILE A 512 35.36 4.17 39.60
C ILE A 512 36.88 3.96 39.67
N ALA A 513 37.47 3.89 40.87
CA ALA A 513 38.89 3.63 41.04
C ALA A 513 39.32 2.26 40.47
N SER A 514 38.47 1.23 40.64
CA SER A 514 38.72 -0.08 40.03
C SER A 514 38.72 -0.02 38.51
N LEU A 515 37.72 0.64 37.90
CA LEU A 515 37.62 0.80 36.45
C LEU A 515 38.79 1.62 35.88
N ILE A 516 39.20 2.69 36.56
CA ILE A 516 40.39 3.47 36.18
C ILE A 516 41.63 2.56 36.15
N SER A 517 41.84 1.76 37.19
CA SER A 517 42.98 0.83 37.25
C SER A 517 42.96 -0.20 36.11
N GLU A 518 41.79 -0.71 35.75
CA GLU A 518 41.63 -1.64 34.62
C GLU A 518 41.92 -0.96 33.28
N ILE A 519 41.43 0.26 33.05
CA ILE A 519 41.67 1.03 31.83
C ILE A 519 43.17 1.33 31.66
N GLU A 520 43.86 1.73 32.74
CA GLU A 520 45.30 2.02 32.70
C GLU A 520 46.16 0.77 32.49
N LYS A 521 45.79 -0.36 33.09
CA LYS A 521 46.46 -1.64 32.80
C LYS A 521 46.25 -2.05 31.34
N PHE A 522 45.06 -1.83 30.82
CA PHE A 522 44.73 -2.15 29.44
C PHE A 522 45.53 -1.28 28.44
N SER A 523 45.68 0.02 28.70
CA SER A 523 46.45 0.91 27.81
C SER A 523 47.91 0.48 27.66
N GLN A 524 48.48 -0.12 28.71
CA GLN A 524 49.86 -0.63 28.75
C GLN A 524 50.01 -2.03 28.12
N SER A 525 48.90 -2.72 27.87
CA SER A 525 48.91 -4.08 27.32
C SER A 525 48.97 -4.10 25.78
N SER A 526 49.62 -5.11 25.21
CA SER A 526 49.54 -5.37 23.77
C SER A 526 48.18 -6.02 23.46
N THR A 527 47.42 -5.43 22.55
CA THR A 527 46.13 -6.01 22.14
C THR A 527 46.31 -6.98 20.98
N SER A 528 45.75 -8.18 21.12
CA SER A 528 45.90 -9.29 20.16
C SER A 528 45.45 -8.98 18.73
N ASP A 529 44.54 -8.00 18.55
CA ASP A 529 43.85 -7.76 17.27
C ASP A 529 44.23 -6.44 16.59
N SER A 530 45.38 -5.85 16.93
CA SER A 530 45.83 -4.56 16.36
C SER A 530 45.98 -4.58 14.83
N ASP A 531 46.47 -5.69 14.26
CA ASP A 531 46.60 -5.84 12.80
C ASP A 531 45.23 -5.94 12.10
N VAL A 532 44.28 -6.62 12.73
CA VAL A 532 42.90 -6.73 12.25
C VAL A 532 42.21 -5.36 12.32
N ALA A 533 42.40 -4.64 13.42
CA ALA A 533 41.93 -3.26 13.57
C ALA A 533 42.50 -2.33 12.49
N LYS A 534 43.80 -2.44 12.20
CA LYS A 534 44.47 -1.67 11.16
C LYS A 534 43.94 -1.98 9.75
N GLN A 535 43.64 -3.25 9.46
CA GLN A 535 43.00 -3.63 8.20
C GLN A 535 41.58 -3.10 8.10
N TYR A 536 40.81 -3.16 9.19
CA TYR A 536 39.45 -2.62 9.25
C TYR A 536 39.45 -1.11 9.02
N VAL A 537 40.29 -0.36 9.73
CA VAL A 537 40.38 1.10 9.59
C VAL A 537 40.78 1.52 8.17
N LYS A 538 41.71 0.79 7.53
CA LYS A 538 42.08 1.02 6.11
C LYS A 538 40.93 0.81 5.12
N GLN A 539 39.94 -0.01 5.47
CA GLN A 539 38.77 -0.30 4.63
C GLN A 539 37.61 0.68 4.89
N LEU A 540 37.71 1.54 5.91
CA LEU A 540 36.67 2.52 6.21
C LEU A 540 36.64 3.64 5.16
N SER A 541 35.43 4.04 4.76
CA SER A 541 35.24 5.26 3.98
C SER A 541 35.62 6.50 4.79
N VAL A 542 35.99 7.59 4.11
CA VAL A 542 36.44 8.85 4.75
C VAL A 542 35.45 9.37 5.80
N GLY A 543 34.14 9.28 5.52
CA GLY A 543 33.10 9.68 6.48
C GLY A 543 33.06 8.79 7.73
N LYS A 544 33.10 7.46 7.55
CA LYS A 544 33.16 6.51 8.66
C LYS A 544 34.43 6.63 9.49
N LEU A 545 35.55 6.95 8.85
CA LEU A 545 36.81 7.27 9.53
C LEU A 545 36.71 8.58 10.32
N SER A 546 36.00 9.58 9.79
CA SER A 546 35.70 10.83 10.50
C SER A 546 34.82 10.60 11.73
N ASP A 547 33.75 9.81 11.61
CA ASP A 547 32.87 9.46 12.73
C ASP A 547 33.66 8.72 13.83
N LEU A 548 34.49 7.75 13.44
CA LEU A 548 35.35 7.03 14.38
C LEU A 548 36.41 7.94 15.03
N HIS A 549 36.92 8.93 14.29
CA HIS A 549 37.81 9.96 14.82
C HIS A 549 37.10 10.84 15.85
N GLU A 550 35.85 11.26 15.60
CA GLU A 550 35.04 12.01 16.56
C GLU A 550 34.76 11.17 17.82
N CYS A 551 34.34 9.91 17.67
CA CYS A 551 34.14 9.00 18.79
C CYS A 551 35.42 8.81 19.62
N PHE A 552 36.57 8.68 18.97
CA PHE A 552 37.86 8.57 19.65
C PHE A 552 38.20 9.88 20.40
N ARG A 553 37.96 11.04 19.79
CA ARG A 553 38.17 12.34 20.44
C ARG A 553 37.29 12.50 21.68
N GLU A 554 36.01 12.15 21.59
CA GLU A 554 35.10 12.14 22.74
C GLU A 554 35.59 11.19 23.84
N MET A 555 36.10 10.02 23.46
CA MET A 555 36.65 9.04 24.39
C MET A 555 37.87 9.61 25.14
N ILE A 556 38.78 10.30 24.45
CA ILE A 556 39.93 10.96 25.11
C ILE A 556 39.44 12.01 26.11
N ILE A 557 38.43 12.81 25.77
CA ILE A 557 37.82 13.78 26.70
C ILE A 557 37.23 13.07 27.93
N LYS A 558 36.54 11.94 27.73
CA LYS A 558 36.00 11.11 28.82
C LYS A 558 37.11 10.58 29.74
N CYS A 559 38.21 10.08 29.18
CA CYS A 559 39.39 9.64 29.95
C CYS A 559 39.97 10.77 30.81
N ILE A 560 40.08 11.99 30.26
CA ILE A 560 40.56 13.15 31.03
C ILE A 560 39.62 13.44 32.21
N LYS A 561 38.29 13.42 31.97
CA LYS A 561 37.25 13.73 32.96
C LYS A 561 37.21 12.73 34.12
N ILE A 562 37.37 11.44 33.85
CA ILE A 562 37.38 10.40 34.90
C ILE A 562 38.74 10.26 35.59
N GLY A 563 39.76 11.04 35.20
CA GLY A 563 41.03 11.07 35.89
C GLY A 563 42.07 10.04 35.43
N ILE A 564 41.95 9.48 34.21
CA ILE A 564 43.00 8.60 33.66
C ILE A 564 44.34 9.35 33.58
N SER A 565 45.45 8.65 33.87
CA SER A 565 46.80 9.20 33.80
C SER A 565 47.20 9.68 32.40
N LYS A 566 48.13 10.66 32.36
CA LYS A 566 48.68 11.22 31.12
C LYS A 566 49.32 10.13 30.26
N ASP A 567 50.05 9.22 30.86
CA ASP A 567 50.75 8.15 30.15
C ASP A 567 49.78 7.17 29.47
N ALA A 568 48.72 6.76 30.16
CA ALA A 568 47.69 5.88 29.60
C ALA A 568 46.93 6.53 28.44
N ILE A 569 46.58 7.81 28.55
CA ILE A 569 45.92 8.56 27.47
C ILE A 569 46.86 8.68 26.26
N MET A 570 48.15 8.97 26.48
CA MET A 570 49.14 9.05 25.40
C MET A 570 49.34 7.70 24.70
N GLN A 571 49.27 6.58 25.43
CA GLN A 571 49.30 5.24 24.83
C GLN A 571 48.12 4.99 23.90
N PHE A 572 46.90 5.40 24.28
CA PHE A 572 45.74 5.31 23.36
C PHE A 572 45.90 6.19 22.12
N ILE A 573 46.44 7.41 22.26
CA ILE A 573 46.69 8.30 21.11
C ILE A 573 47.74 7.70 20.15
N ASN A 574 48.83 7.16 20.67
CA ASN A 574 49.85 6.48 19.86
C ASN A 574 49.27 5.26 19.15
N LYS A 575 48.47 4.46 19.84
CA LYS A 575 47.80 3.29 19.26
C LYS A 575 46.82 3.67 18.15
N ALA A 576 46.10 4.78 18.29
CA ALA A 576 45.23 5.30 17.24
C ALA A 576 46.02 5.72 15.99
N LEU A 577 47.23 6.26 16.12
CA LEU A 577 48.13 6.49 15.00
C LEU A 577 48.59 5.16 14.36
N GLU A 578 48.97 4.17 15.17
CA GLU A 578 49.48 2.88 14.69
C GLU A 578 48.47 2.09 13.85
N ILE A 579 47.19 2.09 14.24
CA ILE A 579 46.10 1.43 13.51
C ILE A 579 45.58 2.27 12.33
N GLY A 580 46.11 3.48 12.11
CA GLY A 580 45.71 4.38 11.03
C GLY A 580 44.40 5.13 11.28
N LEU A 581 43.95 5.21 12.54
CA LEU A 581 42.78 6.00 12.93
C LEU A 581 43.09 7.50 12.94
N LEU A 582 44.34 7.86 13.25
CA LEU A 582 44.85 9.22 13.15
C LEU A 582 45.87 9.30 12.01
N ASP A 583 45.81 10.37 11.22
CA ASP A 583 46.94 10.80 10.40
C ASP A 583 47.93 11.61 11.24
N ASN A 584 49.09 11.94 10.68
CA ASN A 584 50.15 12.67 11.39
C ASN A 584 49.69 14.05 11.87
N GLU A 585 48.84 14.74 11.09
CA GLU A 585 48.37 16.09 11.43
C GLU A 585 47.39 16.04 12.61
N ARG A 586 46.41 15.14 12.55
CA ARG A 586 45.42 14.90 13.62
C ARG A 586 46.07 14.35 14.87
N PHE A 587 47.11 13.51 14.73
CA PHE A 587 47.89 13.03 15.86
C PHE A 587 48.59 14.17 16.61
N ILE A 588 49.25 15.08 15.89
CA ILE A 588 49.88 16.25 16.50
C ILE A 588 48.83 17.12 17.21
N ASN A 589 47.73 17.42 16.51
CA ASN A 589 46.66 18.26 17.04
C ASN A 589 46.02 17.67 18.31
N ILE A 590 45.62 16.39 18.29
CA ILE A 590 45.00 15.76 19.46
C ILE A 590 45.98 15.63 20.62
N LYS A 591 47.26 15.40 20.35
CA LYS A 591 48.31 15.31 21.37
C LYS A 591 48.55 16.66 22.04
N GLU A 592 48.61 17.75 21.29
CA GLU A 592 48.76 19.12 21.81
C GLU A 592 47.56 19.52 22.67
N ILE A 593 46.34 19.34 22.15
CA ILE A 593 45.10 19.65 22.89
C ILE A 593 45.01 18.82 24.18
N THR A 594 45.29 17.51 24.10
CA THR A 594 45.23 16.62 25.26
C THR A 594 46.26 17.02 26.31
N THR A 595 47.47 17.39 25.89
CA THR A 595 48.53 17.87 26.80
C THR A 595 48.08 19.13 27.53
N ALA A 596 47.55 20.12 26.80
CA ALA A 596 47.05 21.36 27.39
C ALA A 596 45.90 21.13 28.38
N LEU A 597 44.97 20.22 28.07
CA LEU A 597 43.85 19.87 28.95
C LEU A 597 44.32 19.14 30.22
N LEU A 598 45.29 18.23 30.10
CA LEU A 598 45.87 17.52 31.24
C LEU A 598 46.69 18.42 32.15
N ASP A 599 47.46 19.34 31.56
CA ASP A 599 48.25 20.30 32.32
C ASP A 599 47.33 21.27 33.10
N LYS A 600 46.19 21.67 32.51
CA LYS A 600 45.14 22.43 33.22
C LYS A 600 44.50 21.61 34.34
N ARG A 601 44.14 20.34 34.10
CA ARG A 601 43.56 19.45 35.11
C ARG A 601 44.47 19.26 36.33
N ASN A 602 45.78 19.28 36.14
CA ASN A 602 46.75 19.11 37.23
C ASN A 602 47.06 20.43 37.97
N GLN A 603 46.53 21.58 37.51
CA GLN A 603 46.64 22.88 38.18
C GLN A 603 45.44 23.20 39.08
N ASP A 604 44.29 22.57 38.82
CA ASP A 604 43.08 22.58 39.65
C ASP A 604 43.14 21.44 40.69
#